data_AF-A0AAU7WHI7-F1
#
_entry.id   AF-A0AAU7WHI7-F1
#
_cell.length_a   1.000
_cell.length_b   1.000
_cell.length_c   1.000
_cell.angle_alpha   90.00
_cell.angle_beta   90.00
_cell.angle_gamma   90.00
#
_symmetry.space_group_name_H-M   'P 1'
#
loop_
_entity.id
_entity.type
_entity.pdbx_description
1 polymer ?
#
loop_
_entity_poly.entity_id
_entity_poly.type
_entity_poly.pdbx_seq_one_letter_code
_entity_poly.pdbx_strand_id
1 'polypeptide(L)'
;MSKSEFENKIASEEAVDHYDNVLNSVNELKEKEAKALLKQIYARLDIVLNGNGEYDSKKFLKDLEGQFKELVEVTRKEKEKKKKENQAEE
;
A
#
# COMPACT_ATOMS: atom_id res chain seq x y z
N MET A 1 -2.16 10.96 22.36
CA MET A 1 -2.06 9.48 22.35
C MET A 1 -0.87 9.11 23.22
N SER A 2 -1.07 8.21 24.19
CA SER A 2 -0.04 7.81 25.15
C SER A 2 0.84 6.71 24.53
N LYS A 3 2.14 6.75 24.81
CA LYS A 3 3.13 5.72 24.41
C LYS A 3 2.71 4.29 24.79
N SER A 4 1.84 4.14 25.80
CA SER A 4 1.41 2.85 26.36
C SER A 4 0.41 2.06 25.51
N GLU A 5 -0.18 2.62 24.44
CA GLU A 5 -1.20 1.91 23.63
C GLU A 5 -0.60 0.89 22.65
N PHE A 6 0.72 0.96 22.39
CA PHE A 6 1.42 0.09 21.44
C PHE A 6 2.33 -0.97 22.07
N GLU A 7 2.69 -0.83 23.36
CA GLU A 7 3.78 -1.64 23.96
C GLU A 7 3.44 -3.12 24.22
N ASN A 8 2.18 -3.56 24.06
CA ASN A 8 1.78 -4.95 24.38
C ASN A 8 0.91 -5.64 23.32
N LYS A 9 0.89 -5.18 22.07
CA LYS A 9 0.19 -5.88 20.98
C LYS A 9 1.22 -6.50 20.04
N ILE A 10 1.53 -7.78 20.27
CA ILE A 10 2.16 -8.59 19.23
C ILE A 10 1.18 -8.62 18.06
N ALA A 11 1.60 -8.16 16.88
CA ALA A 11 0.79 -8.21 15.68
C ALA A 11 0.46 -9.68 15.35
N SER A 12 -0.75 -9.95 14.86
CA SER A 12 -1.07 -11.29 14.38
C SER A 12 -0.18 -11.66 13.20
N GLU A 13 0.05 -12.95 13.00
CA GLU A 13 0.79 -13.48 11.84
C GLU A 13 0.20 -12.96 10.52
N GLU A 14 -1.13 -12.94 10.39
CA GLU A 14 -1.84 -12.37 9.24
C GLU A 14 -1.52 -10.88 9.00
N ALA A 15 -1.33 -10.10 10.06
CA ALA A 15 -1.01 -8.67 9.94
C ALA A 15 0.45 -8.47 9.51
N VAL A 16 1.36 -9.34 9.96
CA VAL A 16 2.76 -9.34 9.53
C VAL A 16 2.86 -9.72 8.05
N ASP A 17 2.19 -10.81 7.64
CA ASP A 17 2.14 -11.25 6.25
C ASP A 17 1.55 -10.16 5.33
N HIS A 18 0.50 -9.49 5.77
CA HIS A 18 -0.08 -8.38 5.01
C HIS A 18 0.94 -7.25 4.80
N TYR A 19 1.66 -6.87 5.85
CA TYR A 19 2.67 -5.82 5.79
C TYR A 19 3.83 -6.19 4.86
N ASP A 20 4.35 -7.41 4.97
CA ASP A 20 5.44 -7.89 4.12
C ASP A 20 5.03 -7.95 2.65
N ASN A 21 3.78 -8.35 2.36
CA ASN A 21 3.24 -8.34 1.00
C ASN A 21 3.17 -6.93 0.40
N VAL A 22 2.75 -5.93 1.19
CA VAL A 22 2.73 -4.53 0.76
C VAL A 22 4.16 -4.05 0.49
N LEU A 23 5.10 -4.29 1.41
CA LEU A 23 6.50 -3.89 1.24
C LEU A 23 7.12 -4.50 -0.02
N ASN A 24 6.92 -5.80 -0.24
CA ASN A 24 7.40 -6.49 -1.42
C ASN A 24 6.82 -5.87 -2.70
N SER A 25 5.53 -5.56 -2.70
CA SER A 25 4.87 -4.94 -3.85
C SER A 25 5.36 -3.51 -4.12
N VAL A 26 5.65 -2.74 -3.07
CA VAL A 26 6.25 -1.40 -3.18
C VAL A 26 7.68 -1.48 -3.73
N ASN A 27 8.47 -2.46 -3.28
CA ASN A 27 9.85 -2.65 -3.73
C ASN A 27 9.96 -3.06 -5.21
N GLU A 28 8.90 -3.63 -5.77
CA GLU A 28 8.85 -4.03 -7.18
C GLU A 28 8.41 -2.89 -8.12
N LEU A 29 7.95 -1.77 -7.57
CA LEU A 29 7.58 -0.61 -8.38
C LEU A 29 8.80 -0.02 -9.08
N LYS A 30 8.64 0.30 -10.36
CA LYS A 30 9.63 1.11 -11.09
C LYS A 30 9.61 2.53 -10.56
N GLU A 31 10.71 3.26 -10.76
CA GLU A 31 10.85 4.65 -10.29
C GLU A 31 9.65 5.55 -10.66
N LYS A 32 9.15 5.45 -11.90
CA LYS A 32 7.99 6.24 -12.36
C LYS A 32 6.71 5.89 -11.61
N GLU A 33 6.50 4.60 -11.32
CA GLU A 33 5.32 4.09 -10.62
C GLU A 33 5.39 4.46 -9.13
N ALA A 34 6.54 4.27 -8.48
CA ALA A 34 6.79 4.68 -7.11
C ALA A 34 6.60 6.20 -6.93
N LYS A 35 7.11 7.01 -7.86
CA LYS A 35 6.91 8.46 -7.87
C LYS A 35 5.44 8.85 -8.05
N ALA A 36 4.68 8.13 -8.87
CA ALA A 36 3.26 8.37 -9.04
C ALA A 36 2.47 8.05 -7.76
N LEU A 37 2.77 6.91 -7.12
CA LEU A 37 2.18 6.53 -5.84
C LEU A 37 2.45 7.58 -4.76
N LEU A 38 3.71 8.01 -4.61
CA LEU A 38 4.09 9.06 -3.65
C LEU A 38 3.33 10.37 -3.91
N LYS A 39 3.25 10.82 -5.17
CA LYS A 39 2.50 12.03 -5.53
C LYS A 39 1.02 11.93 -5.13
N GLN A 40 0.39 10.78 -5.33
CA GLN A 40 -1.00 10.56 -4.93
C GLN A 40 -1.15 10.65 -3.40
N ILE A 41 -0.23 10.02 -2.65
CA ILE A 41 -0.23 10.09 -1.17
C ILE A 41 -0.07 11.54 -0.70
N TYR A 42 0.91 12.27 -1.25
CA TYR A 42 1.12 13.68 -0.91
C TYR A 42 -0.07 14.57 -1.24
N ALA A 43 -0.70 14.39 -2.41
CA ALA A 43 -1.88 15.16 -2.79
C ALA A 43 -3.04 14.93 -1.81
N ARG A 44 -3.25 13.69 -1.37
CA ARG A 44 -4.30 13.38 -0.38
C ARG A 44 -3.96 13.95 1.00
N LEU A 45 -2.69 13.87 1.42
CA LEU A 45 -2.23 14.51 2.67
C LEU A 45 -2.43 16.03 2.65
N ASP A 46 -2.15 16.68 1.51
CA ASP A 46 -2.38 18.11 1.34
C ASP A 46 -3.87 18.46 1.48
N ILE A 47 -4.77 17.66 0.91
CA ILE A 47 -6.21 17.82 1.09
C ILE A 47 -6.61 17.65 2.57
N VAL A 48 -6.05 16.68 3.29
CA VAL A 48 -6.32 16.49 4.73
C VAL A 48 -5.89 17.72 5.54
N LEU A 49 -4.74 18.32 5.22
CA LEU A 49 -4.17 19.43 5.97
C LEU A 49 -4.81 20.79 5.62
N ASN A 50 -5.08 21.01 4.34
CA ASN A 50 -5.41 22.34 3.79
C ASN A 50 -6.82 22.40 3.16
N GLY A 51 -7.55 21.28 3.11
CA GLY A 51 -8.89 21.22 2.54
C GLY A 51 -9.97 21.83 3.43
N ASN A 52 -11.22 21.73 2.98
CA ASN A 52 -12.42 22.23 3.68
C ASN A 52 -12.86 21.34 4.87
N GLY A 53 -12.07 20.33 5.25
CA GLY A 53 -12.39 19.38 6.32
C GLY A 53 -13.32 18.23 5.91
N GLU A 54 -13.78 18.15 4.65
CA GLU A 54 -14.61 17.02 4.18
C GLU A 54 -13.81 15.71 4.03
N TYR A 55 -12.51 15.82 3.79
CA TYR A 55 -11.59 14.69 3.68
C TYR A 55 -10.65 14.68 4.89
N ASP A 56 -10.96 13.83 5.87
CA ASP A 56 -10.24 13.76 7.15
C ASP A 56 -9.17 12.64 7.17
N SER A 57 -8.41 12.59 8.27
CA SER A 57 -7.36 11.59 8.46
C SER A 57 -7.88 10.16 8.45
N LYS A 58 -9.13 9.90 8.87
CA LYS A 58 -9.72 8.56 8.86
C LYS A 58 -10.04 8.11 7.44
N LYS A 59 -10.61 8.98 6.61
CA LYS A 59 -10.86 8.73 5.20
C LYS A 59 -9.55 8.50 4.45
N PHE A 60 -8.53 9.32 4.72
CA PHE A 60 -7.20 9.15 4.17
C PHE A 60 -6.59 7.77 4.49
N LEU A 61 -6.61 7.35 5.76
CA LEU A 61 -6.06 6.05 6.16
C LEU A 61 -6.80 4.88 5.51
N LYS A 62 -8.13 4.94 5.43
CA LYS A 62 -8.95 3.90 4.77
C LYS A 62 -8.64 3.80 3.28
N ASP A 63 -8.50 4.94 2.61
CA ASP A 63 -8.14 4.97 1.20
C ASP A 63 -6.73 4.43 0.96
N LEU A 64 -5.78 4.81 1.79
CA LEU A 64 -4.39 4.37 1.70
C LEU A 64 -4.27 2.84 1.89
N GLU A 65 -5.01 2.29 2.87
CA GLU A 65 -5.11 0.85 3.06
C GLU A 65 -5.69 0.15 1.82
N GLY A 66 -6.73 0.72 1.21
CA GLY A 66 -7.31 0.23 -0.04
C GLY A 66 -6.31 0.23 -1.19
N GLN A 67 -5.58 1.33 -1.38
CA GLN A 67 -4.56 1.44 -2.43
C GLN A 67 -3.45 0.40 -2.26
N PHE A 68 -3.01 0.12 -1.03
CA PHE A 68 -2.00 -0.91 -0.79
C PHE A 68 -2.52 -2.33 -1.05
N LYS A 69 -3.78 -2.63 -0.71
CA LYS A 69 -4.40 -3.92 -1.06
C LYS A 69 -4.46 -4.11 -2.58
N GLU A 70 -4.90 -3.10 -3.31
CA GLU A 70 -4.93 -3.12 -4.78
C GLU A 70 -3.53 -3.32 -5.37
N LEU A 71 -2.51 -2.64 -4.82
CA LEU A 71 -1.12 -2.79 -5.26
C LEU A 71 -0.64 -4.24 -5.13
N VAL A 72 -0.92 -4.91 -4.01
CA VAL A 72 -0.56 -6.32 -3.80
C VAL A 72 -1.25 -7.21 -4.83
N GLU A 73 -2.54 -6.99 -5.09
CA GLU A 73 -3.28 -7.77 -6.08
C GLU A 73 -2.74 -7.61 -7.50
N VAL A 74 -2.45 -6.37 -7.91
CA VAL A 74 -1.91 -6.07 -9.24
C VAL A 74 -0.53 -6.72 -9.39
N THR A 75 0.34 -6.55 -8.40
CA THR A 75 1.69 -7.15 -8.41
C THR A 75 1.63 -8.67 -8.53
N ARG A 76 0.73 -9.32 -7.79
CA ARG A 76 0.49 -10.77 -7.90
C ARG A 76 0.07 -11.18 -9.30
N LYS A 77 -0.92 -10.47 -9.90
CA LYS A 77 -1.42 -10.76 -11.26
C LYS A 77 -0.33 -10.60 -12.31
N GLU A 78 0.53 -9.59 -12.18
CA GLU A 78 1.66 -9.39 -13.10
C GLU A 78 2.70 -10.52 -13.01
N LYS A 79 3.02 -10.99 -11.80
CA LYS A 79 3.91 -12.15 -11.61
C LYS A 79 3.34 -13.41 -12.25
N GLU A 80 2.06 -13.68 -12.03
CA GLU A 80 1.37 -14.83 -12.63
C GLU A 80 1.38 -14.76 -14.16
N LYS A 81 1.20 -13.56 -14.72
CA LYS A 81 1.26 -13.34 -16.17
C LYS A 81 2.65 -13.65 -16.72
N LYS A 82 3.70 -13.08 -16.12
CA LYS A 82 5.10 -13.34 -16.52
C LYS A 82 5.46 -14.83 -16.44
N LYS A 83 4.98 -15.53 -15.40
CA LYS A 83 5.20 -16.97 -15.25
C LYS A 83 4.57 -17.78 -16.38
N LYS A 84 3.34 -17.42 -16.81
CA LYS A 84 2.64 -18.08 -17.92
C LYS A 84 3.30 -17.82 -19.26
N GLU A 85 3.79 -16.60 -19.49
CA GLU A 85 4.52 -16.23 -20.70
C GLU A 85 5.81 -17.07 -20.84
N ASN A 86 6.60 -17.18 -19.77
CA ASN A 86 7.83 -17.97 -19.79
C ASN A 86 7.60 -19.47 -20.02
N GLN A 87 6.47 -20.03 -19.55
CA GLN A 87 6.11 -21.44 -19.76
C GLN A 87 5.59 -21.75 -21.17
N ALA A 88 5.20 -20.73 -21.94
CA ALA A 88 4.73 -20.89 -23.31
C ALA A 88 5.86 -20.80 -24.35
N GLU A 89 7.06 -20.38 -23.92
CA GLU A 89 8.25 -20.24 -24.75
C GLU A 89 9.23 -21.42 -24.63
N GLU A 90 8.96 -22.37 -23.71
CA GLU A 90 9.69 -23.65 -23.51
C GLU A 90 8.95 -24.83 -24.15
#